data_AF-A0A7S3UGM1-F1
#
_entry.id   AF-A0A7S3UGM1-F1
#
_cell.length_a   1.000
_cell.length_b   1.000
_cell.length_c   1.000
_cell.angle_alpha   90.00
_cell.angle_beta   90.00
_cell.angle_gamma   90.00
#
_symmetry.space_group_name_H-M   'P 1'
#
loop_
_entity.id
_entity.type
_entity.pdbx_description
1 polymer ?
#
loop_
_entity_poly.entity_id
_entity_poly.type
_entity_poly.pdbx_seq_one_letter_code
_entity_poly.pdbx_strand_id
1 'polypeptide(L)'
;VAVPEQEWATAIAELTAMPHIEEAGILSTCNRMEVYVQAVSWQRGAREVMDWMCKYGGVTEEELTPYLFVLRDRDAVMHLLRVSSGLESLVLGEGQILAQVKNVYQLGQDIEGFGRNL
;
A
#
# COMPACT_ATOMS: atom_id res chain seq x y z
N VAL A 1 3.44 11.20 -3.80
CA VAL A 1 4.36 10.75 -4.87
C VAL A 1 4.06 9.29 -5.16
N ALA A 2 4.02 8.87 -6.43
CA ALA A 2 3.75 7.49 -6.81
C ALA A 2 5.05 6.67 -6.78
N VAL A 3 5.01 5.44 -6.24
CA VAL A 3 6.14 4.51 -6.30
C VAL A 3 6.07 3.74 -7.62
N PRO A 4 7.07 3.83 -8.51
CA PRO A 4 7.08 3.09 -9.76
C PRO A 4 7.25 1.58 -9.50
N GLU A 5 6.72 0.75 -10.40
CA GLU A 5 6.71 -0.72 -10.25
C GLU A 5 8.11 -1.32 -10.03
N GLN A 6 9.13 -0.72 -10.65
CA GLN A 6 10.52 -1.16 -10.50
C GLN A 6 11.08 -0.95 -9.09
N GLU A 7 10.48 -0.06 -8.30
CA GLU A 7 10.90 0.25 -6.94
C GLU A 7 10.08 -0.51 -5.88
N TRP A 8 9.06 -1.29 -6.26
CA TRP A 8 8.19 -1.98 -5.31
C TRP A 8 8.96 -2.92 -4.38
N ALA A 9 9.90 -3.69 -4.92
CA ALA A 9 10.71 -4.60 -4.11
C ALA A 9 11.54 -3.84 -3.06
N THR A 10 12.16 -2.72 -3.46
CA THR A 10 12.92 -1.86 -2.53
C THR A 10 12.01 -1.23 -1.48
N ALA A 11 10.86 -0.70 -1.88
CA ALA A 11 9.90 -0.09 -0.96
C ALA A 11 9.36 -1.11 0.07
N ILE A 12 9.02 -2.33 -0.37
CA ILE A 12 8.58 -3.42 0.51
C ILE A 12 9.71 -3.82 1.47
N ALA A 13 10.95 -3.93 0.99
CA ALA A 13 12.10 -4.23 1.85
C ALA A 13 12.36 -3.13 2.90
N GLU A 14 12.23 -1.85 2.53
CA GLU A 14 12.36 -0.74 3.48
C GLU A 14 11.26 -0.76 4.54
N LEU A 15 10.01 -0.99 4.13
CA LEU A 15 8.85 -1.08 5.03
C LEU A 15 8.97 -2.25 6.01
N THR A 16 9.30 -3.44 5.51
CA THR A 16 9.43 -4.66 6.33
C THR A 16 10.70 -4.70 7.18
N ALA A 17 11.67 -3.82 6.93
CA ALA A 17 12.79 -3.59 7.84
C ALA A 17 12.39 -2.79 9.10
N MET A 18 11.19 -2.20 9.13
CA MET A 18 10.71 -1.43 10.27
C MET A 18 10.24 -2.36 11.40
N PRO A 19 10.51 -2.01 12.69
CA PRO A 19 10.27 -2.92 13.80
C PRO A 19 8.83 -3.41 13.97
N HIS A 20 7.83 -2.66 13.47
CA HIS A 20 6.43 -3.02 13.67
C HIS A 20 5.70 -3.48 12.40
N ILE A 21 6.42 -3.70 11.30
CA ILE A 21 5.86 -4.12 10.01
C ILE A 21 6.39 -5.53 9.68
N GLU A 22 5.48 -6.51 9.60
CA GLU A 22 5.83 -7.89 9.27
C GLU A 22 5.75 -8.16 7.77
N GLU A 23 4.74 -7.58 7.12
CA GLU A 23 4.51 -7.74 5.69
C GLU A 23 4.12 -6.38 5.08
N ALA A 24 4.53 -6.12 3.85
CA ALA A 24 4.12 -4.91 3.12
C ALA A 24 3.75 -5.17 1.65
N GLY A 25 2.81 -4.40 1.13
CA GLY A 25 2.37 -4.38 -0.25
C GLY A 25 2.14 -2.95 -0.74
N ILE A 26 2.53 -2.68 -1.99
CA ILE A 26 2.40 -1.37 -2.63
C ILE A 26 1.35 -1.46 -3.73
N LEU A 27 0.36 -0.55 -3.72
CA LEU A 27 -0.54 -0.33 -4.85
C LEU A 27 -0.40 1.12 -5.33
N SER A 28 0.36 1.27 -6.42
CA SER A 28 0.63 2.57 -7.04
C SER A 28 0.02 2.61 -8.43
N THR A 29 -0.84 3.60 -8.67
CA THR A 29 -1.50 3.86 -9.96
C THR A 29 -1.39 5.36 -10.27
N CYS A 30 -1.93 5.79 -11.41
CA CYS A 30 -2.03 7.22 -11.73
C CYS A 30 -2.91 8.03 -10.75
N ASN A 31 -3.84 7.38 -10.04
CA ASN A 31 -4.85 8.06 -9.22
C ASN A 31 -4.67 7.85 -7.72
N ARG A 32 -3.91 6.83 -7.31
CA ARG A 32 -3.75 6.45 -5.90
C ARG A 32 -2.39 5.80 -5.65
N MET A 33 -1.89 6.06 -4.45
CA MET A 33 -0.74 5.40 -3.86
C MET A 33 -1.20 4.86 -2.50
N GLU A 34 -1.26 3.55 -2.36
CA GLU A 34 -1.70 2.85 -1.15
C GLU A 34 -0.60 1.92 -0.67
N VAL A 35 -0.41 1.88 0.65
CA VAL A 35 0.51 0.96 1.32
C VAL A 35 -0.33 0.05 2.21
N TYR A 36 -0.26 -1.25 1.94
CA TYR A 36 -0.90 -2.28 2.75
C TYR A 36 0.17 -2.91 3.64
N VAL A 37 -0.09 -3.01 4.93
CA VAL A 37 0.87 -3.60 5.87
C VAL A 37 0.18 -4.55 6.84
N GLN A 38 0.88 -5.64 7.17
CA GLN A 38 0.64 -6.36 8.41
C GLN A 38 1.53 -5.74 9.49
N ALA A 39 0.92 -5.18 10.53
CA ALA A 39 1.64 -4.54 11.61
C ALA A 39 1.34 -5.21 12.96
N VAL A 40 2.38 -5.46 13.76
CA VAL A 40 2.23 -6.00 15.14
C VAL A 40 1.59 -5.01 16.10
N SER A 41 1.65 -3.71 15.77
CA SER A 41 1.03 -2.64 16.53
C SER A 41 0.44 -1.61 15.59
N TRP A 42 -0.88 -1.40 15.68
CA TRP A 42 -1.59 -0.43 14.86
C TRP A 42 -0.97 0.97 14.91
N GLN A 43 -0.80 1.54 16.10
CA GLN A 43 -0.34 2.93 16.25
C GLN A 43 1.10 3.12 15.78
N ARG A 44 1.98 2.16 16.11
CA ARG A 44 3.40 2.26 15.76
C ARG A 44 3.63 1.94 14.28
N GLY A 45 2.98 0.92 13.74
CA GLY A 45 3.06 0.59 12.32
C GLY A 45 2.50 1.72 11.45
N ALA A 46 1.34 2.28 11.79
CA ALA A 46 0.79 3.42 11.05
C ALA A 46 1.72 4.63 11.09
N ARG A 47 2.36 4.89 12.24
CA ARG A 47 3.38 5.95 12.37
C ARG A 47 4.59 5.70 11.48
N GLU A 48 5.14 4.49 11.51
CA GLU A 48 6.30 4.08 10.71
C GLU A 48 6.03 4.20 9.20
N VAL A 49 4.86 3.75 8.75
CA VAL A 49 4.43 3.90 7.34
C VAL A 49 4.29 5.38 6.97
N MET A 50 3.69 6.20 7.83
CA MET A 50 3.55 7.64 7.57
C MET A 50 4.91 8.33 7.48
N ASP A 51 5.82 8.04 8.41
CA ASP A 51 7.18 8.59 8.40
C ASP A 51 7.94 8.15 7.13
N TRP A 52 7.74 6.91 6.68
CA TRP A 52 8.27 6.41 5.40
C TRP A 52 7.69 7.15 4.20
N MET A 53 6.37 7.37 4.15
CA MET A 53 5.71 8.10 3.06
C MET A 53 6.19 9.55 2.98
N CYS A 54 6.37 10.22 4.12
CA CYS A 54 6.96 11.56 4.19
C CYS A 54 8.37 11.57 3.60
N LYS A 55 9.21 10.62 4.04
CA LYS A 55 10.59 10.48 3.57
C LYS A 55 10.66 10.19 2.06
N TYR A 56 9.88 9.24 1.58
CA TYR A 56 9.84 8.86 0.16
C TYR A 56 9.29 10.01 -0.71
N GLY A 57 8.23 10.66 -0.24
CA GLY A 57 7.59 11.76 -0.96
C GLY A 57 8.33 13.10 -0.89
N GLY A 58 9.31 13.24 0.01
CA GLY A 58 9.99 14.51 0.27
C GLY A 58 9.06 15.60 0.82
N VAL A 59 8.05 15.20 1.59
CA VAL A 59 7.01 16.10 2.17
C VAL A 59 7.02 16.01 3.70
N THR A 60 6.50 17.04 4.36
CA THR A 60 6.34 17.03 5.81
C THR A 60 5.08 16.26 6.23
N GLU A 61 5.01 15.86 7.50
CA GLU A 61 3.82 15.23 8.09
C GLU A 61 2.60 16.17 7.98
N GLU A 62 2.79 17.48 8.13
CA GLU A 62 1.76 18.50 8.04
C GLU A 62 1.19 18.62 6.61
N GLU A 63 2.04 18.44 5.59
CA GLU A 63 1.64 18.42 4.19
C GLU A 63 0.92 17.13 3.82
N LEU A 64 1.32 15.99 4.39
CA LEU A 64 0.78 14.68 4.07
C LEU A 64 -0.55 14.39 4.80
N THR A 65 -0.66 14.75 6.08
CA THR A 65 -1.80 14.41 6.96
C THR A 65 -3.18 14.71 6.39
N PRO A 66 -3.44 15.88 5.74
CA PRO A 66 -4.76 16.19 5.19
C PRO A 66 -5.22 15.25 4.08
N TYR A 67 -4.27 14.55 3.44
CA TYR A 67 -4.51 13.63 2.33
C TYR A 67 -4.38 12.16 2.74
N LEU A 68 -4.02 11.88 4.00
CA LEU A 68 -3.90 10.52 4.48
C LEU A 68 -5.27 9.91 4.76
N PHE A 69 -5.42 8.71 4.22
CA PHE A 69 -6.55 7.85 4.51
C PHE A 69 -6.01 6.54 5.10
N VAL A 70 -6.38 6.25 6.34
CA VAL A 70 -5.85 5.10 7.10
C VAL A 70 -7.01 4.21 7.52
N LEU A 71 -6.99 2.96 7.07
CA LEU A 71 -7.99 1.95 7.40
C LEU A 71 -7.35 0.77 8.15
N ARG A 72 -8.15 0.02 8.90
CA ARG A 72 -7.68 -1.11 9.70
C ARG A 72 -8.54 -2.35 9.49
N ASP A 73 -7.91 -3.51 9.65
CA ASP A 73 -8.57 -4.82 9.70
C ASP A 73 -9.57 -4.99 8.54
N ARG A 74 -10.83 -5.22 8.88
CA ARG A 74 -11.92 -5.43 7.93
C ARG A 74 -12.12 -4.25 6.98
N ASP A 75 -11.93 -3.01 7.44
CA ASP A 75 -12.16 -1.85 6.59
C ASP A 75 -11.09 -1.76 5.49
N ALA A 76 -9.83 -2.09 5.81
CA ALA A 76 -8.74 -2.15 4.83
C ALA A 76 -8.99 -3.25 3.79
N VAL A 77 -9.43 -4.43 4.23
CA VAL A 77 -9.77 -5.54 3.31
C VAL A 77 -10.97 -5.16 2.42
N MET A 78 -12.01 -4.57 2.99
CA MET A 78 -13.18 -4.14 2.23
C MET A 78 -12.84 -3.04 1.21
N HIS A 79 -11.93 -2.12 1.57
CA HIS A 79 -11.40 -1.12 0.65
C HIS A 79 -10.65 -1.78 -0.50
N LEU A 80 -9.70 -2.66 -0.21
CA LEU A 80 -8.94 -3.39 -1.23
C LEU A 80 -9.87 -4.15 -2.18
N LEU A 81 -10.91 -4.82 -1.67
CA LEU A 81 -11.89 -5.52 -2.49
C LEU A 81 -12.69 -4.56 -3.39
N ARG A 82 -13.10 -3.38 -2.87
CA ARG A 82 -13.79 -2.34 -3.64
C ARG A 82 -12.90 -1.78 -4.74
N VAL A 83 -11.66 -1.43 -4.40
CA VAL A 83 -10.62 -0.99 -5.35
C VAL A 83 -10.46 -2.06 -6.44
N SER A 84 -10.17 -3.30 -6.06
CA SER A 84 -10.00 -4.44 -6.96
C SER A 84 -11.21 -4.69 -7.87
N SER A 85 -12.43 -4.50 -7.36
CA SER A 85 -13.65 -4.71 -8.13
C SER A 85 -13.95 -3.61 -9.15
N GLY A 86 -13.13 -2.55 -9.24
CA GLY A 86 -13.34 -1.44 -10.16
C GLY A 86 -14.46 -0.48 -9.73
N LEU A 87 -15.03 -0.65 -8.54
CA LEU A 87 -16.13 0.18 -8.02
C LEU A 87 -15.70 1.63 -7.69
N GLU A 88 -14.40 1.87 -7.55
CA GLU A 88 -13.81 3.22 -7.41
C GLU A 88 -13.03 3.69 -8.64
N SER A 89 -13.32 3.15 -9.83
CA SER A 89 -12.76 3.65 -11.08
C SER A 89 -13.57 4.84 -11.59
N LEU A 90 -12.88 5.94 -11.94
CA LEU A 90 -13.45 7.08 -12.67
C LEU A 90 -14.01 6.68 -14.05
N VAL A 91 -13.63 5.51 -14.55
CA VAL A 91 -14.11 4.91 -15.80
C VAL A 91 -14.88 3.63 -15.47
N LEU A 92 -16.22 3.71 -15.58
CA LEU A 92 -17.11 2.55 -15.50
C LEU A 92 -16.72 1.51 -16.57
N GLY A 93 -16.25 0.34 -16.14
CA GLY A 93 -16.18 -0.85 -17.01
C GLY A 93 -14.79 -1.35 -17.43
N GLU A 94 -13.69 -0.78 -16.95
CA GLU A 94 -12.37 -1.37 -17.22
C GLU A 94 -11.96 -2.32 -16.08
N GLY A 95 -11.90 -3.63 -16.38
CA GLY A 95 -11.38 -4.68 -15.48
C GLY A 95 -9.89 -4.56 -15.15
N GLN A 96 -9.30 -3.37 -15.22
CA GLN A 96 -7.87 -3.12 -15.00
C GLN A 96 -7.47 -3.18 -13.53
N ILE A 97 -8.34 -2.83 -12.56
CA ILE A 97 -7.92 -2.84 -11.15
C ILE A 97 -7.83 -4.26 -10.58
N LEU A 98 -8.72 -5.18 -10.99
CA LEU A 98 -8.58 -6.60 -10.66
C LEU A 98 -7.29 -7.20 -11.26
N ALA A 99 -6.95 -6.80 -12.48
CA ALA A 99 -5.69 -7.19 -13.11
C ALA A 99 -4.48 -6.60 -12.36
N GLN A 100 -4.55 -5.36 -11.87
CA GLN A 100 -3.50 -4.74 -11.06
C GLN A 100 -3.33 -5.41 -9.70
N VAL A 101 -4.42 -5.74 -8.99
CA VAL A 101 -4.32 -6.46 -7.71
C VAL A 101 -3.81 -7.88 -7.90
N LYS A 102 -4.25 -8.55 -8.98
CA LYS A 102 -3.69 -9.84 -9.36
C LYS A 102 -2.21 -9.73 -9.72
N ASN A 103 -1.78 -8.65 -10.38
CA ASN A 103 -0.37 -8.38 -10.67
C ASN A 103 0.41 -8.11 -9.39
N VAL A 104 -0.10 -7.31 -8.44
CA VAL A 104 0.55 -7.08 -7.13
C VAL A 104 0.71 -8.41 -6.39
N TYR A 105 -0.32 -9.25 -6.35
CA TYR A 105 -0.23 -10.57 -5.73
C TYR A 105 0.73 -11.52 -6.49
N GLN A 106 0.74 -11.51 -7.81
CA GLN A 106 1.64 -12.35 -8.61
C GLN A 106 3.10 -11.90 -8.51
N LEU A 107 3.36 -10.60 -8.55
CA LEU A 107 4.70 -10.01 -8.46
C LEU A 107 5.23 -10.06 -7.01
N GLY A 108 4.35 -9.91 -6.03
CA GLY A 108 4.68 -9.97 -4.61
C GLY A 108 5.12 -11.36 -4.15
N GLN A 109 4.61 -12.44 -4.74
CA GLN A 109 4.96 -13.81 -4.31
C GLN A 109 6.46 -14.15 -4.34
N ASP A 110 7.23 -13.45 -5.18
CA ASP A 110 8.69 -13.64 -5.27
C ASP A 110 9.48 -12.59 -4.44
N ILE A 111 8.79 -11.66 -3.76
CA ILE A 111 9.39 -10.60 -2.93
C ILE A 111 9.39 -11.05 -1.47
N GLU A 112 10.59 -11.15 -0.89
CA GLU A 112 10.77 -11.38 0.55
C GLU A 112 10.15 -10.21 1.34
N GLY A 113 9.14 -10.50 2.17
CA GLY A 113 8.37 -9.50 2.91
C GLY A 113 6.94 -9.26 2.38
N PHE A 114 6.57 -9.78 1.21
CA PHE A 114 5.17 -9.92 0.80
C PHE A 114 4.66 -11.29 1.28
N GLY A 115 4.21 -11.34 2.53
CA GLY A 115 3.87 -12.59 3.19
C GLY A 115 2.46 -13.09 2.90
N ARG A 116 2.02 -14.09 3.67
CA ARG A 116 0.78 -14.85 3.39
C ARG A 116 -0.47 -14.15 3.91
N ASN A 117 -0.33 -13.13 4.75
CA ASN A 117 -1.44 -12.44 5.37
C ASN A 117 -1.88 -11.19 4.57
N LEU A 118 -1.04 -10.73 3.65
CA LEU A 118 -1.40 -9.81 2.55
C LEU A 118 -2.15 -10.53 1.41
#